data_AF-A0A957PM45-F1
#
_entry.id   AF-A0A957PM45-F1
#
_cell.length_a   1.000
_cell.length_b   1.000
_cell.length_c   1.000
_cell.angle_alpha   90.00
_cell.angle_beta   90.00
_cell.angle_gamma   90.00
#
_symmetry.space_group_name_H-M   'P 1'
#
loop_
_entity.id
_entity.type
_entity.pdbx_description
1 polymer ?
#
loop_
_entity_poly.entity_id
_entity_poly.type
_entity_poly.pdbx_seq_one_letter_code
_entity_poly.pdbx_strand_id
1 'polypeptide(L)'
;MLIIDAHLDLSMNALQWNRDLLQSVYTIRAQENRTQGKGRALGTVAYPEMRRGRIALSIVTLIARSTGHVVPNIDYASTAQAYGMAHGQLAYYKALALQGHIRMIGDLAALQSHMAEWQAWDAAHADA
;
A
#
# COMPACT_ATOMS: atom_id res chain seq x y z
N MET A 1 -17.47 10.82 -4.95
CA MET A 1 -16.39 10.95 -5.96
C MET A 1 -15.33 9.92 -5.64
N LEU A 2 -15.11 8.97 -6.54
CA LEU A 2 -14.09 7.93 -6.40
C LEU A 2 -12.74 8.42 -6.92
N ILE A 3 -11.67 8.05 -6.22
CA ILE A 3 -10.29 8.40 -6.58
C ILE A 3 -9.55 7.13 -7.01
N ILE A 4 -8.72 7.27 -8.05
CA ILE A 4 -7.73 6.27 -8.45
C ILE A 4 -6.36 6.86 -8.18
N ASP A 5 -5.55 6.17 -7.38
CA ASP A 5 -4.17 6.55 -7.13
C ASP A 5 -3.23 5.72 -8.02
N ALA A 6 -2.43 6.38 -8.84
CA ALA A 6 -1.55 5.69 -9.78
C ALA A 6 -0.20 5.27 -9.19
N HIS A 7 0.10 5.59 -7.93
CA HIS A 7 1.42 5.30 -7.35
C HIS A 7 1.45 5.34 -5.81
N LEU A 8 1.45 4.17 -5.16
CA LEU A 8 1.65 4.06 -3.71
C LEU A 8 2.71 3.03 -3.31
N ASP A 9 3.68 3.47 -2.50
CA ASP A 9 4.74 2.63 -1.92
C ASP A 9 4.29 1.89 -0.64
N LEU A 10 3.12 1.22 -0.66
CA LEU A 10 2.53 0.64 0.56
C LEU A 10 3.40 -0.49 1.15
N SER A 11 3.86 -1.45 0.34
CA SER A 11 4.60 -2.62 0.81
C SER A 11 5.96 -2.26 1.41
N MET A 12 6.65 -1.26 0.87
CA MET A 12 7.89 -0.74 1.45
C MET A 12 7.64 -0.14 2.83
N ASN A 13 6.60 0.67 2.97
CA ASN A 13 6.20 1.22 4.28
C ASN A 13 5.83 0.10 5.27
N ALA A 14 5.12 -0.93 4.81
CA ALA A 14 4.73 -2.04 5.66
C ALA A 14 5.93 -2.85 6.14
N LEU A 15 6.75 -3.34 5.20
CA LEU A 15 7.79 -4.32 5.49
C LEU A 15 9.08 -3.69 6.02
N GLN A 16 9.50 -2.55 5.47
CA GLN A 16 10.78 -1.93 5.88
C GLN A 16 10.62 -1.04 7.10
N TRP A 17 9.47 -0.41 7.25
CA TRP A 17 9.21 0.53 8.35
C TRP A 17 8.36 -0.10 9.46
N ASN A 18 7.97 -1.37 9.31
CA ASN A 18 7.16 -2.12 10.28
C ASN A 18 5.81 -1.44 10.58
N ARG A 19 5.16 -0.93 9.53
CA ARG A 19 3.85 -0.29 9.64
C ARG A 19 2.76 -1.29 9.32
N ASP A 20 1.95 -1.63 10.31
CA ASP A 20 0.72 -2.39 10.04
C ASP A 20 -0.32 -1.49 9.36
N LEU A 21 -0.41 -1.57 8.03
CA LEU A 21 -1.31 -0.75 7.23
C LEU A 21 -2.79 -1.11 7.39
N LEU A 22 -3.12 -2.15 8.14
CA LEU A 22 -4.51 -2.42 8.55
C LEU A 22 -4.96 -1.48 9.67
N GLN A 23 -4.02 -0.87 10.38
CA GLN A 23 -4.30 0.15 11.40
C GLN A 23 -4.49 1.52 10.76
N SER A 24 -5.16 2.40 11.49
CA SER A 24 -5.32 3.80 11.04
C SER A 24 -3.96 4.51 11.00
N VAL A 25 -3.83 5.47 10.10
CA VAL A 25 -2.69 6.40 10.06
C VAL A 25 -2.46 7.05 11.42
N TYR A 26 -3.54 7.41 12.14
CA TYR A 26 -3.43 7.96 13.49
C TYR A 26 -2.71 7.00 14.44
N THR A 27 -3.12 5.72 14.46
CA THR A 27 -2.53 4.68 15.30
C THR A 27 -1.07 4.45 14.96
N ILE A 28 -0.74 4.31 13.67
CA ILE A 28 0.64 4.09 13.21
C ILE A 28 1.54 5.27 13.63
N ARG A 29 1.08 6.52 13.45
CA ARG A 29 1.85 7.70 13.86
C ARG A 29 2.05 7.77 15.37
N ALA A 30 1.04 7.40 16.16
CA ALA A 30 1.14 7.37 17.61
C ALA A 30 2.16 6.33 18.08
N GLN A 31 2.22 5.16 17.45
CA GLN A 31 3.21 4.12 17.74
C GLN A 31 4.64 4.54 17.38
N GLU A 32 4.81 5.31 16.31
CA GLU A 32 6.12 5.80 15.84
C GLU A 32 6.59 7.08 16.56
N ASN A 33 5.84 7.63 17.52
CA ASN A 33 6.10 8.98 18.07
C ASN A 33 7.46 9.16 18.75
N ARG A 34 8.11 8.06 19.15
CA ARG A 34 9.44 8.02 19.77
C ARG A 34 10.48 7.34 18.87
N THR A 35 10.09 6.92 17.66
CA THR A 35 11.00 6.31 16.69
C THR A 35 11.75 7.41 15.94
N GLN A 36 13.08 7.38 16.02
CA GLN A 36 13.91 8.33 15.30
C GLN A 36 13.97 8.00 13.80
N GLY A 37 14.16 9.03 12.98
CA GLY A 37 14.38 8.90 11.54
C GLY A 37 13.42 9.73 10.68
N LYS A 38 13.87 10.07 9.48
CA LYS A 38 13.06 10.83 8.51
C LYS A 38 11.78 10.06 8.18
N GLY A 39 10.63 10.72 8.28
CA GLY A 39 9.34 10.15 7.90
C GLY A 39 8.61 9.34 9.00
N ARG A 40 9.23 9.11 10.17
CA ARG A 40 8.57 8.49 11.33
C ARG A 40 7.48 9.40 11.88
N ALA A 41 6.34 8.81 12.24
CA ALA A 41 5.13 9.51 12.66
C ALA A 41 4.54 10.49 11.64
N LEU A 42 4.95 10.40 10.36
CA LEU A 42 4.50 11.30 9.28
C LEU A 42 3.75 10.57 8.15
N GLY A 43 3.59 9.24 8.19
CA GLY A 43 2.91 8.49 7.12
C GLY A 43 1.48 8.99 6.89
N THR A 44 1.03 9.12 5.65
CA THR A 44 -0.28 9.75 5.30
C THR A 44 -1.34 8.77 4.83
N VAL A 45 -0.95 7.53 4.52
CA VAL A 45 -1.82 6.53 3.88
C VAL A 45 -1.72 5.21 4.63
N ALA A 46 -2.88 4.64 4.94
CA ALA A 46 -3.09 3.24 5.34
C ALA A 46 -4.46 2.79 4.82
N TYR A 47 -4.76 1.49 4.84
CA TYR A 47 -5.99 0.99 4.22
C TYR A 47 -7.29 1.60 4.80
N PRO A 48 -7.41 1.89 6.11
CA PRO A 48 -8.58 2.60 6.63
C PRO A 48 -8.76 4.00 6.03
N GLU A 49 -7.67 4.78 5.92
CA GLU A 49 -7.70 6.12 5.32
C GLU A 49 -7.99 6.08 3.82
N MET A 50 -7.49 5.08 3.08
CA MET A 50 -7.83 4.90 1.67
C MET A 50 -9.34 4.69 1.49
N ARG A 51 -9.96 3.84 2.31
CA ARG A 51 -11.41 3.61 2.26
C ARG A 51 -12.20 4.87 2.61
N ARG A 52 -11.82 5.55 3.70
CA ARG A 52 -12.47 6.81 4.12
C ARG A 52 -12.31 7.91 3.07
N GLY A 53 -11.16 7.97 2.41
CA GLY A 53 -10.87 8.90 1.32
C GLY A 53 -11.48 8.50 -0.02
N ARG A 54 -12.28 7.43 -0.07
CA ARG A 54 -12.93 6.92 -1.30
C ARG A 54 -11.91 6.62 -2.42
N ILE A 55 -10.72 6.14 -2.05
CA ILE A 55 -9.71 5.63 -2.98
C ILE A 55 -10.14 4.23 -3.39
N ALA A 56 -10.79 4.13 -4.56
CA ALA A 56 -11.37 2.90 -5.05
C ALA A 56 -10.29 1.94 -5.57
N LEU A 57 -9.25 2.47 -6.20
CA LEU A 57 -8.19 1.69 -6.83
C LEU A 57 -6.84 2.36 -6.57
N SER A 58 -5.82 1.56 -6.31
CA SER A 58 -4.45 2.04 -6.33
C SER A 58 -3.54 1.11 -7.13
N ILE A 59 -2.58 1.72 -7.83
CA ILE A 59 -1.43 1.02 -8.39
C ILE A 59 -0.34 1.03 -7.32
N VAL A 60 -0.08 -0.14 -6.76
CA VAL A 60 0.92 -0.30 -5.70
C VAL A 60 2.26 -0.74 -6.26
N THR A 61 3.33 -0.13 -5.79
CA THR A 61 4.68 -0.40 -6.28
C THR A 61 5.34 -1.56 -5.52
N LEU A 62 6.25 -2.23 -6.21
CA LEU A 62 7.26 -3.10 -5.60
C LEU A 62 8.61 -2.38 -5.79
N ILE A 63 9.11 -1.76 -4.73
CA ILE A 63 10.33 -0.94 -4.79
C ILE A 63 11.51 -1.69 -4.18
N ALA A 64 12.39 -2.16 -5.06
CA ALA A 64 13.68 -2.72 -4.71
C ALA A 64 14.63 -2.54 -5.89
N ARG A 65 15.79 -1.92 -5.66
CA ARG A 65 16.73 -1.53 -6.73
C ARG A 65 18.12 -2.05 -6.42
N SER A 66 18.96 -2.14 -7.45
CA SER A 66 20.39 -2.41 -7.30
C SER A 66 21.15 -1.45 -8.21
N THR A 67 21.41 -0.25 -7.70
CA THR A 67 21.95 0.87 -8.49
C THR A 67 23.43 1.15 -8.23
N GLY A 68 24.05 0.47 -7.26
CA GLY A 68 25.39 0.80 -6.75
C GLY A 68 25.43 2.03 -5.84
N HIS A 69 24.33 2.76 -5.70
CA HIS A 69 24.18 3.89 -4.79
C HIS A 69 23.31 3.48 -3.61
N VAL A 70 23.90 3.33 -2.42
CA VAL A 70 23.19 2.82 -1.25
C VAL A 70 22.22 3.85 -0.70
N VAL A 71 20.93 3.61 -0.92
CA VAL A 71 19.83 4.25 -0.22
C VAL A 71 19.20 3.24 0.75
N PRO A 72 19.10 3.54 2.04
CA PRO A 72 18.52 2.63 3.02
C PRO A 72 17.15 2.10 2.60
N ASN A 73 16.96 0.79 2.79
CA ASN A 73 15.68 0.08 2.61
C ASN A 73 15.15 -0.06 1.17
N ILE A 74 15.77 0.57 0.17
CA ILE A 74 15.33 0.48 -1.23
C ILE A 74 16.43 0.05 -2.21
N ASP A 75 17.71 0.21 -1.85
CA ASP A 75 18.84 -0.24 -2.67
C ASP A 75 19.57 -1.41 -2.01
N TYR A 76 19.91 -2.40 -2.85
CA TYR A 76 20.53 -3.65 -2.46
C TYR A 76 21.80 -3.92 -3.27
N ALA A 77 22.73 -4.67 -2.70
CA ALA A 77 24.06 -4.89 -3.27
C ALA A 77 24.04 -5.80 -4.51
N SER A 78 23.00 -6.59 -4.71
CA SER A 78 22.84 -7.41 -5.92
C SER A 78 21.41 -7.39 -6.47
N THR A 79 21.29 -7.70 -7.76
CA THR A 79 20.00 -7.90 -8.43
C THR A 79 19.21 -9.05 -7.81
N ALA A 80 19.87 -10.10 -7.31
CA ALA A 80 19.22 -11.22 -6.62
C ALA A 80 18.59 -10.78 -5.29
N GLN A 81 19.27 -9.92 -4.52
CA GLN A 81 18.70 -9.32 -3.31
C GLN A 81 17.51 -8.42 -3.63
N ALA A 82 17.64 -7.54 -4.63
CA ALA A 82 16.55 -6.68 -5.06
C ALA A 82 15.33 -7.50 -5.54
N TYR A 83 15.56 -8.55 -6.32
CA TYR A 83 14.52 -9.48 -6.78
C TYR A 83 13.80 -10.15 -5.60
N GLY A 84 14.56 -10.67 -4.63
CA GLY A 84 14.01 -11.29 -3.43
C GLY A 84 13.14 -10.32 -2.62
N MET A 85 13.57 -9.07 -2.49
CA MET A 85 12.83 -8.04 -1.76
C MET A 85 11.54 -7.61 -2.48
N ALA A 86 11.58 -7.44 -3.81
CA ALA A 86 10.37 -7.19 -4.59
C ALA A 86 9.37 -8.36 -4.49
N HIS A 87 9.86 -9.60 -4.46
CA HIS A 87 9.01 -10.78 -4.27
C HIS A 87 8.44 -10.88 -2.85
N GLY A 88 9.19 -10.48 -1.84
CA GLY A 88 8.69 -10.34 -0.47
C GLY A 88 7.56 -9.30 -0.37
N GLN A 89 7.73 -8.16 -1.03
CA GLN A 89 6.68 -7.14 -1.16
C GLN A 89 5.43 -7.66 -1.89
N LEU A 90 5.59 -8.45 -2.96
CA LEU A 90 4.47 -9.10 -3.64
C LEU A 90 3.77 -10.14 -2.75
N ALA A 91 4.54 -10.93 -2.00
CA ALA A 91 4.01 -11.92 -1.08
C ALA A 91 3.16 -11.28 0.03
N TYR A 92 3.54 -10.09 0.51
CA TYR A 92 2.74 -9.31 1.45
C TYR A 92 1.35 -8.98 0.90
N TYR A 93 1.23 -8.49 -0.34
CA TYR A 93 -0.07 -8.23 -0.96
C TYR A 93 -0.88 -9.51 -1.16
N LYS A 94 -0.25 -10.60 -1.59
CA LYS A 94 -0.92 -11.90 -1.73
C LYS A 94 -1.49 -12.40 -0.39
N ALA A 95 -0.75 -12.23 0.71
CA ALA A 95 -1.20 -12.59 2.04
C ALA A 95 -2.42 -11.75 2.47
N LEU A 96 -2.39 -10.44 2.26
CA LEU A 96 -3.53 -9.56 2.55
C LEU A 96 -4.76 -9.88 1.69
N ALA A 97 -4.55 -10.26 0.42
CA ALA A 97 -5.62 -10.68 -0.46
C ALA A 97 -6.25 -11.99 0.00
N LEU A 98 -5.44 -12.97 0.41
CA LEU A 98 -5.92 -14.24 0.97
C LEU A 98 -6.74 -14.02 2.27
N GLN A 99 -6.36 -13.02 3.07
CA GLN A 99 -7.08 -12.62 4.28
C GLN A 99 -8.34 -11.77 4.00
N GLY A 100 -8.61 -11.42 2.74
CA GLY A 100 -9.77 -10.62 2.35
C GLY A 100 -9.64 -9.13 2.65
N HIS A 101 -8.45 -8.63 3.01
CA HIS A 101 -8.24 -7.21 3.26
C HIS A 101 -8.15 -6.36 1.99
N ILE A 102 -7.65 -6.95 0.89
CA ILE A 102 -7.52 -6.30 -0.42
C ILE A 102 -7.96 -7.26 -1.53
N ARG A 103 -8.18 -6.73 -2.73
CA ARG A 103 -8.38 -7.50 -3.95
C ARG A 103 -7.27 -7.16 -4.93
N MET A 104 -6.58 -8.18 -5.48
CA MET A 104 -5.64 -7.98 -6.58
C MET A 104 -6.40 -7.99 -7.90
N ILE A 105 -6.19 -6.97 -8.73
CA ILE A 105 -6.84 -6.84 -10.05
C ILE A 105 -5.82 -7.20 -11.12
N GLY A 106 -6.05 -8.33 -11.82
CA GLY A 106 -5.13 -8.87 -12.83
C GLY A 106 -5.60 -8.69 -14.27
N ASP A 107 -6.85 -8.33 -14.49
CA ASP A 107 -7.46 -8.23 -15.82
C ASP A 107 -8.57 -7.17 -15.88
N LEU A 108 -9.07 -6.93 -17.10
CA LEU A 108 -10.10 -5.94 -17.37
C LEU A 108 -11.46 -6.30 -16.74
N ALA A 109 -11.82 -7.58 -16.69
CA ALA A 109 -13.12 -8.00 -16.15
C ALA A 109 -13.17 -7.79 -14.63
N ALA A 110 -12.09 -8.16 -13.93
CA ALA A 110 -11.92 -7.91 -12.50
C ALA A 110 -11.92 -6.41 -12.20
N LEU A 111 -11.28 -5.59 -13.04
CA LEU A 111 -11.29 -4.14 -12.92
C LEU A 111 -12.71 -3.58 -13.05
N GLN A 112 -13.45 -4.00 -14.08
CA GLN A 112 -14.82 -3.55 -14.32
C GLN A 112 -15.76 -3.92 -13.16
N SER A 113 -15.69 -5.17 -12.67
CA SER A 113 -16.47 -5.60 -11.50
C SER A 113 -16.16 -4.76 -10.27
N HIS A 114 -14.87 -4.59 -9.98
CA HIS A 114 -14.41 -3.82 -8.83
C HIS A 114 -14.89 -2.36 -8.87
N MET A 115 -14.79 -1.71 -10.04
CA MET A 115 -15.25 -0.33 -10.19
C MET A 115 -16.78 -0.22 -10.10
N ALA A 116 -17.53 -1.18 -10.64
CA ALA A 116 -18.99 -1.20 -10.52
C ALA A 116 -19.44 -1.35 -9.05
N GLU A 117 -18.79 -2.24 -8.29
CA GLU A 117 -19.03 -2.41 -6.85
C GLU A 117 -18.79 -1.10 -6.08
N TRP A 118 -17.68 -0.40 -6.37
CA TRP A 118 -17.37 0.88 -5.75
C TRP A 118 -18.33 2.00 -6.16
N GLN A 119 -18.78 2.04 -7.41
CA GLN A 119 -19.76 3.02 -7.87
C GLN A 119 -21.12 2.82 -7.19
N ALA A 120 -21.58 1.56 -7.07
CA ALA A 120 -22.80 1.24 -6.35
C ALA A 120 -22.68 1.61 -4.86
N TRP A 121 -21.53 1.34 -4.25
CA TRP A 121 -21.26 1.75 -2.86
C TRP A 121 -21.22 3.28 -2.70
N ASP A 122 -20.54 4.04 -3.57
CA ASP A 122 -20.46 5.52 -3.51
C ASP A 122 -21.85 6.15 -3.67
N ALA A 123 -22.67 5.63 -4.58
CA ALA A 123 -24.05 6.08 -4.79
C ALA A 123 -24.93 5.85 -3.55
N ALA A 124 -24.76 4.72 -2.86
CA ALA A 124 -25.48 4.42 -1.62
C ALA A 124 -25.03 5.27 -0.42
N HIS A 125 -23.88 5.95 -0.51
CA HIS A 125 -23.28 6.77 0.55
C HIS A 125 -23.01 8.21 0.08
N ALA A 126 -23.80 8.71 -0.87
CA ALA A 126 -23.63 10.05 -1.43
C ALA A 126 -23.84 11.17 -0.39
N ASP A 127 -24.65 10.91 0.64
CA ASP A 127 -25.05 11.88 1.68
C ASP A 127 -24.29 11.73 3.02
N ALA A 128 -23.26 10.87 3.06
CA ALA A 128 -22.41 10.62 4.25
C ALA A 128 -21.03 11.28 4.15
#